data_AF-A0A059CWW9-F1
#
_entry.id   AF-A0A059CWW9-F1
#
_cell.length_a   1.000
_cell.length_b   1.000
_cell.length_c   1.000
_cell.angle_alpha   90.00
_cell.angle_beta   90.00
_cell.angle_gamma   90.00
#
_symmetry.space_group_name_H-M   'P 1'
#
loop_
_entity.id
_entity.type
_entity.pdbx_description
1 polymer ?
#
loop_
_entity_poly.entity_id
_entity_poly.type
_entity_poly.pdbx_seq_one_letter_code
_entity_poly.pdbx_strand_id
1 'polypeptide(L)'
;MLIMAAAVKPLLPLSPSPVRLLPSSPPWIPSRPTSTSSTLLPTSRLSERRADVSASVAFNPSGSFDLSLDGDEEDSSKIAPPMPPTEGRFEVVIDNDVIRGLDLSPFQVATGITSPLSAEPKDYLERTIGFSINYTREDPGDPRELSEFPDIRLWFVRLDATYPWLPVLLDWRAGELARYAAMLVPHQMNMRMGVVFNPEALELFIMNKVMVVYTWLKKHNVPKPRLKTSDMARMLGFGIGDDLFNLIDQHPLDPS
;
A
#
# COMPACT_ATOMS: atom_id res chain seq x y z
N MET A 1 -13.86 -54.65 11.36
CA MET A 1 -14.03 -56.08 11.01
C MET A 1 -15.03 -56.15 9.87
N LEU A 2 -14.66 -56.78 8.75
CA LEU A 2 -15.45 -57.01 7.52
C LEU A 2 -16.86 -57.58 7.82
N ILE A 3 -17.88 -57.41 6.97
CA ILE A 3 -18.25 -58.31 5.83
C ILE A 3 -19.39 -57.56 5.06
N MET A 4 -19.18 -57.12 3.81
CA MET A 4 -19.54 -57.80 2.55
C MET A 4 -21.06 -57.98 2.28
N ALA A 5 -21.54 -57.35 1.21
CA ALA A 5 -22.63 -57.90 0.39
C ALA A 5 -22.41 -57.48 -1.07
N ALA A 6 -22.25 -58.47 -1.95
CA ALA A 6 -22.13 -58.33 -3.39
C ALA A 6 -23.09 -59.31 -4.07
N ALA A 7 -23.82 -58.85 -5.11
CA ALA A 7 -24.24 -59.61 -6.30
C ALA A 7 -25.19 -58.71 -7.14
N VAL A 8 -24.82 -58.21 -8.32
CA VAL A 8 -24.79 -58.81 -9.69
C VAL A 8 -26.02 -58.41 -10.54
N LYS A 9 -25.72 -57.94 -11.76
CA LYS A 9 -26.56 -57.34 -12.83
C LYS A 9 -27.49 -58.35 -13.54
N PRO A 10 -28.43 -57.85 -14.36
CA PRO A 10 -28.39 -58.11 -15.82
C PRO A 10 -28.67 -56.84 -16.67
N LEU A 11 -27.81 -56.48 -17.63
CA LEU A 11 -27.87 -56.74 -19.09
C LEU A 11 -28.97 -55.94 -19.86
N LEU A 12 -28.47 -55.04 -20.74
CA LEU A 12 -29.06 -54.16 -21.78
C LEU A 12 -29.70 -54.99 -22.96
N PRO A 13 -30.22 -54.45 -24.11
CA PRO A 13 -30.07 -53.11 -24.76
C PRO A 13 -31.35 -52.56 -25.49
N LEU A 14 -31.44 -51.32 -26.02
CA LEU A 14 -31.12 -50.85 -27.40
C LEU A 14 -31.69 -49.39 -27.51
N SER A 15 -30.91 -48.31 -27.56
CA SER A 15 -30.38 -47.56 -28.74
C SER A 15 -31.38 -46.59 -29.45
N PRO A 16 -30.96 -45.62 -30.31
CA PRO A 16 -30.12 -44.43 -30.04
C PRO A 16 -30.61 -43.15 -30.78
N SER A 17 -29.87 -42.02 -30.66
CA SER A 17 -29.55 -40.98 -31.69
C SER A 17 -29.64 -39.52 -31.16
N PRO A 18 -29.05 -38.51 -31.83
CA PRO A 18 -27.66 -38.37 -32.27
C PRO A 18 -27.02 -37.03 -31.83
N VAL A 19 -25.70 -36.98 -31.66
CA VAL A 19 -24.93 -35.75 -31.37
C VAL A 19 -24.31 -35.21 -32.67
N ARG A 20 -24.48 -33.91 -32.93
CA ARG A 20 -23.86 -33.16 -34.05
C ARG A 20 -22.72 -32.24 -33.56
N LEU A 21 -21.54 -32.48 -34.15
CA LEU A 21 -20.59 -31.56 -34.83
C LEU A 21 -19.78 -30.47 -34.06
N LEU A 22 -18.44 -30.72 -34.01
CA LEU A 22 -17.26 -29.91 -34.47
C LEU A 22 -17.01 -28.47 -33.95
N PRO A 23 -15.80 -27.85 -34.15
CA PRO A 23 -14.43 -28.38 -34.37
C PRO A 23 -13.32 -27.75 -33.49
N SER A 24 -12.12 -28.33 -33.56
CA SER A 24 -10.84 -27.87 -33.00
C SER A 24 -10.30 -26.57 -33.60
N SER A 25 -9.81 -25.66 -32.76
CA SER A 25 -9.07 -24.44 -33.17
C SER A 25 -7.55 -24.68 -33.23
N PRO A 26 -6.81 -24.02 -34.16
CA PRO A 26 -5.37 -24.21 -34.39
C PRO A 26 -4.49 -23.33 -33.48
N PRO A 27 -3.16 -23.56 -33.42
CA PRO A 27 -2.24 -22.78 -32.58
C PRO A 27 -1.93 -21.41 -33.19
N TRP A 28 -1.96 -20.35 -32.38
CA TRP A 28 -1.60 -18.99 -32.77
C TRP A 28 -0.10 -18.71 -32.61
N ILE A 29 0.50 -18.24 -33.70
CA ILE A 29 1.89 -17.78 -33.83
C ILE A 29 1.94 -16.27 -33.51
N PRO A 30 2.99 -15.75 -32.85
CA PRO A 30 3.09 -14.33 -32.52
C PRO A 30 3.54 -13.51 -33.75
N SER A 31 2.66 -12.63 -34.24
CA SER A 31 2.96 -11.69 -35.32
C SER A 31 3.57 -10.38 -34.78
N ARG A 32 4.77 -10.07 -35.25
CA ARG A 32 5.49 -8.80 -35.12
C ARG A 32 4.87 -7.76 -36.07
N PRO A 33 4.63 -6.49 -35.68
CA PRO A 33 4.26 -5.46 -36.64
C PRO A 33 5.50 -4.69 -37.13
N THR A 34 5.64 -4.65 -38.45
CA THR A 34 6.50 -3.73 -39.20
C THR A 34 5.85 -2.35 -39.36
N SER A 35 6.72 -1.35 -39.49
CA SER A 35 6.50 0.10 -39.56
C SER A 35 5.71 0.62 -40.79
N THR A 36 5.41 1.93 -40.75
CA THR A 36 4.83 2.88 -41.74
C THR A 36 3.31 3.08 -41.64
N SER A 37 2.71 4.28 -41.49
CA SER A 37 3.10 5.66 -41.82
C SER A 37 2.40 6.70 -40.92
N SER A 38 2.99 7.89 -40.94
CA SER A 38 2.79 9.12 -40.17
C SER A 38 1.43 9.82 -40.28
N THR A 39 0.96 10.37 -39.16
CA THR A 39 0.25 11.67 -39.09
C THR A 39 0.68 12.41 -37.82
N LEU A 40 1.00 13.69 -38.00
CA LEU A 40 1.72 14.59 -37.09
C LEU A 40 0.86 15.07 -35.91
N LEU A 41 1.40 15.01 -34.69
CA LEU A 41 0.98 15.80 -33.53
C LEU A 41 2.25 16.33 -32.82
N PRO A 42 2.27 17.57 -32.33
CA PRO A 42 3.49 18.18 -31.78
C PRO A 42 3.70 17.72 -30.34
N THR A 43 4.60 16.75 -30.13
CA THR A 43 5.14 16.46 -28.80
C THR A 43 6.29 17.41 -28.50
N SER A 44 6.14 18.17 -27.42
CA SER A 44 7.19 19.00 -26.85
C SER A 44 8.38 18.13 -26.47
N ARG A 45 9.57 18.50 -26.94
CA ARG A 45 10.84 17.81 -26.66
C ARG A 45 11.25 18.12 -25.22
N LEU A 46 10.96 17.21 -24.29
CA LEU A 46 11.72 17.14 -23.04
C LEU A 46 12.96 16.29 -23.29
N SER A 47 14.10 16.94 -23.09
CA SER A 47 15.44 16.38 -23.28
C SER A 47 15.60 15.11 -22.44
N GLU A 48 15.82 13.97 -23.11
CA GLU A 48 16.42 12.79 -22.52
C GLU A 48 17.85 13.15 -22.06
N ARG A 49 18.02 13.34 -20.75
CA ARG A 49 19.32 13.22 -20.11
C ARG A 49 19.22 12.04 -19.17
N ARG A 50 19.55 10.85 -19.70
CA ARG A 50 19.69 9.62 -18.94
C ARG A 50 20.86 9.80 -17.97
N ALA A 51 20.55 10.25 -16.76
CA ALA A 51 21.43 10.13 -15.61
C ALA A 51 20.89 8.95 -14.81
N ASP A 52 21.63 7.84 -14.78
CA ASP A 52 21.42 6.79 -13.79
C ASP A 52 21.78 7.38 -12.42
N VAL A 53 20.84 8.12 -11.83
CA VAL A 53 20.85 8.48 -10.43
C VAL A 53 19.69 7.70 -9.85
N SER A 54 20.00 6.58 -9.19
CA SER A 54 19.05 5.92 -8.29
C SER A 54 18.83 6.88 -7.12
N ALA A 55 17.93 7.84 -7.30
CA ALA A 55 17.59 8.84 -6.32
C ALA A 55 16.76 8.19 -5.22
N SER A 56 17.41 7.56 -4.23
CA SER A 56 16.69 6.94 -3.14
C SER A 56 16.21 8.01 -2.14
N VAL A 57 14.94 7.96 -1.76
CA VAL A 57 14.36 8.89 -0.76
C VAL A 57 14.53 8.27 0.61
N ALA A 58 15.38 8.87 1.44
CA ALA A 58 15.49 8.50 2.85
C ALA A 58 14.43 9.24 3.66
N PHE A 59 13.67 8.51 4.47
CA PHE A 59 12.73 9.11 5.41
C PHE A 59 13.41 9.30 6.77
N ASN A 60 13.41 10.55 7.24
CA ASN A 60 13.85 10.89 8.59
C ASN A 60 12.62 11.15 9.49
N PRO A 61 12.32 10.29 10.48
CA PRO A 61 11.17 10.47 11.37
C PRO A 61 11.21 11.74 12.22
N SER A 62 12.37 12.41 12.32
CA SER A 62 12.55 13.64 13.11
C SER A 62 12.21 14.94 12.36
N GLY A 63 11.86 14.87 11.07
CA GLY A 63 11.33 16.02 10.32
C GLY A 63 12.35 17.10 9.93
N SER A 64 13.65 16.85 10.04
CA SER A 64 14.67 17.72 9.44
C SER A 64 14.78 17.41 7.94
N PHE A 65 14.08 18.18 7.11
CA PHE A 65 14.18 18.15 5.65
C PHE A 65 15.08 19.29 5.17
N ASP A 66 16.37 19.27 5.53
CA ASP A 66 17.34 20.17 4.91
C ASP A 66 17.96 19.47 3.70
N LEU A 67 17.50 19.85 2.50
CA LEU A 67 18.05 19.40 1.22
C LEU A 67 19.22 20.29 0.80
N SER A 68 20.22 20.45 1.66
CA SER A 68 21.49 21.06 1.29
C SER A 68 22.31 20.03 0.49
N LEU A 69 22.20 20.12 -0.84
CA LEU A 69 23.09 19.47 -1.81
C LEU A 69 24.44 20.20 -1.82
N ASP A 70 25.21 20.11 -0.74
CA ASP A 70 26.63 20.44 -0.76
C ASP A 70 27.38 19.45 0.12
N GLY A 71 28.35 18.77 -0.50
CA GLY A 71 29.18 17.79 0.17
C GLY A 71 30.12 18.48 1.14
N ASP A 72 29.95 18.19 2.42
CA ASP A 72 31.01 18.24 3.41
C ASP A 72 30.85 17.02 4.34
N GLU A 73 31.83 16.12 4.29
CA GLU A 73 31.94 14.96 5.16
C GLU A 73 32.35 15.38 6.59
N GLU A 74 31.52 16.15 7.31
CA GLU A 74 31.84 16.46 8.72
C GLU A 74 30.64 17.02 9.53
N ASP A 75 29.47 16.39 9.47
CA ASP A 75 28.51 16.50 10.59
C ASP A 75 27.70 15.22 10.76
N SER A 76 28.18 14.32 11.62
CA SER A 76 27.38 13.23 12.16
C SER A 76 26.32 13.83 13.11
N SER A 77 25.35 14.53 12.55
CA SER A 77 24.28 15.17 13.29
C SER A 77 23.44 14.07 13.96
N LYS A 78 23.41 14.10 15.29
CA LYS A 78 22.59 13.23 16.13
C LYS A 78 21.15 13.29 15.65
N ILE A 79 20.69 12.23 14.99
CA ILE A 79 19.29 12.05 14.63
C ILE A 79 18.51 12.10 15.95
N ALA A 80 17.66 13.11 16.11
CA ALA A 80 16.80 13.21 17.27
C ALA A 80 15.86 11.99 17.28
N PRO A 81 15.70 11.29 18.43
CA PRO A 81 14.82 10.14 18.50
C PRO A 81 13.39 10.55 18.12
N PRO A 82 12.61 9.65 17.49
CA PRO A 82 11.21 9.93 17.16
C PRO A 82 10.45 10.39 18.40
N MET A 83 9.51 11.30 18.20
CA MET A 83 8.69 11.80 19.30
C MET A 83 7.93 10.65 19.96
N PRO A 84 7.68 10.71 21.27
CA PRO A 84 6.89 9.68 21.94
C PRO A 84 5.49 9.59 21.32
N PRO A 85 4.86 8.40 21.34
CA PRO A 85 3.48 8.19 20.94
C PRO A 85 2.52 9.25 21.50
N THR A 86 1.53 9.64 20.69
CA THR A 86 0.49 10.57 21.14
C THR A 86 -0.38 9.91 22.22
N GLU A 87 -0.61 10.60 23.34
CA GLU A 87 -1.48 10.10 24.43
C GLU A 87 -2.93 9.90 23.93
N GLY A 88 -3.56 8.80 24.36
CA GLY A 88 -4.95 8.49 23.98
C GLY A 88 -5.14 7.97 22.56
N ARG A 89 -4.06 7.62 21.85
CA ARG A 89 -4.13 6.96 20.54
C ARG A 89 -4.74 5.56 20.66
N PHE A 90 -5.38 5.10 19.58
CA PHE A 90 -5.79 3.71 19.46
C PHE A 90 -4.54 2.84 19.22
N GLU A 91 -4.36 1.83 20.06
CA GLU A 91 -3.24 0.90 19.94
C GLU A 91 -3.75 -0.44 19.39
N VAL A 92 -3.33 -0.77 18.17
CA VAL A 92 -3.67 -2.04 17.53
C VAL A 92 -2.55 -3.03 17.81
N VAL A 93 -2.86 -4.04 18.63
CA VAL A 93 -1.90 -5.09 18.97
C VAL A 93 -2.10 -6.28 18.04
N ILE A 94 -1.03 -6.70 17.36
CA ILE A 94 -1.03 -7.88 16.47
C ILE A 94 0.11 -8.81 16.86
N ASP A 95 -0.10 -10.12 16.69
CA ASP A 95 0.89 -11.16 16.94
C ASP A 95 1.04 -12.09 15.73
N ASN A 96 1.90 -13.11 15.85
CA ASN A 96 2.15 -14.08 14.78
C ASN A 96 0.87 -14.77 14.27
N ASP A 97 -0.10 -15.09 15.13
CA ASP A 97 -1.30 -15.82 14.73
C ASP A 97 -2.26 -14.93 13.95
N VAL A 98 -2.44 -13.69 14.42
CA VAL A 98 -3.18 -12.63 13.71
C VAL A 98 -2.57 -12.38 12.32
N ILE A 99 -1.23 -12.26 12.26
CA ILE A 99 -0.50 -12.00 11.01
C ILE A 99 -0.68 -13.16 10.03
N ARG A 100 -0.48 -14.42 10.48
CA ARG A 100 -0.63 -15.63 9.64
C ARG A 100 -2.05 -15.84 9.15
N GLY A 101 -3.05 -15.55 9.99
CA GLY A 101 -4.47 -15.63 9.63
C GLY A 101 -4.96 -14.47 8.76
N LEU A 102 -4.11 -13.45 8.54
CA LEU A 102 -4.49 -12.17 7.96
C LEU A 102 -5.68 -11.53 8.69
N ASP A 103 -5.82 -11.76 9.98
CA ASP A 103 -7.01 -11.37 10.75
C ASP A 103 -7.00 -9.86 11.02
N LEU A 104 -8.06 -9.16 10.62
CA LEU A 104 -8.23 -7.73 10.86
C LEU A 104 -9.08 -7.45 12.11
N SER A 105 -9.57 -8.48 12.80
CA SER A 105 -10.37 -8.31 14.02
C SER A 105 -9.68 -7.46 15.09
N PRO A 106 -8.36 -7.53 15.34
CA PRO A 106 -7.73 -6.66 16.34
C PRO A 106 -7.78 -5.18 15.96
N PHE A 107 -7.63 -4.87 14.67
CA PHE A 107 -7.79 -3.51 14.17
C PHE A 107 -9.23 -3.02 14.38
N GLN A 108 -10.21 -3.84 14.03
CA GLN A 108 -11.64 -3.52 14.17
C GLN A 108 -12.05 -3.33 15.63
N VAL A 109 -11.56 -4.16 16.54
CA VAL A 109 -11.84 -4.07 17.98
C VAL A 109 -11.19 -2.82 18.59
N ALA A 110 -9.91 -2.58 18.29
CA ALA A 110 -9.18 -1.44 18.87
C ALA A 110 -9.72 -0.10 18.39
N THR A 111 -10.12 0.00 17.11
CA THR A 111 -10.57 1.27 16.51
C THR A 111 -12.09 1.42 16.49
N GLY A 112 -12.86 0.33 16.63
CA GLY A 112 -14.30 0.33 16.40
C GLY A 112 -14.71 0.39 14.92
N ILE A 113 -13.77 0.45 13.98
CA ILE A 113 -14.05 0.53 12.54
C ILE A 113 -14.34 -0.89 12.00
N THR A 114 -15.56 -1.36 12.22
CA THR A 114 -15.99 -2.71 11.81
C THR A 114 -16.16 -2.87 10.31
N SER A 115 -16.42 -1.78 9.58
CA SER A 115 -16.55 -1.76 8.12
C SER A 115 -15.94 -0.49 7.52
N PRO A 116 -15.27 -0.57 6.36
CA PRO A 116 -14.73 0.61 5.67
C PRO A 116 -15.81 1.67 5.35
N LEU A 117 -17.05 1.24 5.12
CA LEU A 117 -18.20 2.11 4.83
C LEU A 117 -18.76 2.80 6.08
N SER A 118 -18.52 2.24 7.27
CA SER A 118 -19.02 2.76 8.55
C SER A 118 -18.03 3.74 9.21
N ALA A 119 -16.86 3.96 8.61
CA ALA A 119 -15.86 4.83 9.21
C ALA A 119 -16.30 6.29 9.12
N GLU A 120 -16.56 6.92 10.26
CA GLU A 120 -16.79 8.36 10.35
C GLU A 120 -15.48 9.07 10.75
N PRO A 121 -14.76 9.72 9.82
CA PRO A 121 -13.46 10.31 10.11
C PRO A 121 -13.47 11.28 11.28
N LYS A 122 -14.57 12.00 11.52
CA LYS A 122 -14.63 13.04 12.56
C LYS A 122 -14.29 12.48 13.95
N ASP A 123 -14.68 11.25 14.23
CA ASP A 123 -14.43 10.59 15.52
C ASP A 123 -12.97 10.12 15.67
N TYR A 124 -12.27 9.95 14.55
CA TYR A 124 -10.91 9.39 14.51
C TYR A 124 -9.83 10.40 14.13
N LEU A 125 -10.16 11.54 13.54
CA LEU A 125 -9.16 12.56 13.21
C LEU A 125 -8.58 13.25 14.46
N GLU A 126 -9.25 13.11 15.61
CA GLU A 126 -8.77 13.60 16.92
C GLU A 126 -7.87 12.57 17.64
N ARG A 127 -7.99 11.28 17.31
CA ARG A 127 -7.24 10.19 17.93
C ARG A 127 -6.45 9.42 16.89
N THR A 128 -5.13 9.43 17.01
CA THR A 128 -4.27 8.72 16.09
C THR A 128 -4.30 7.20 16.31
N ILE A 129 -3.81 6.44 15.34
CA ILE A 129 -3.68 4.99 15.40
C ILE A 129 -2.20 4.61 15.37
N GLY A 130 -1.79 3.72 16.27
CA GLY A 130 -0.47 3.07 16.27
C GLY A 130 -0.59 1.55 16.30
N PHE A 131 0.51 0.86 15.99
CA PHE A 131 0.55 -0.61 16.07
C PHE A 131 1.65 -1.13 17.00
N SER A 132 1.29 -2.12 17.81
CA SER A 132 2.23 -2.93 18.57
C SER A 132 2.31 -4.31 17.93
N ILE A 133 3.44 -4.59 17.30
CA ILE A 133 3.65 -5.82 16.51
C ILE A 133 4.46 -6.79 17.37
N ASN A 134 3.76 -7.69 18.08
CA ASN A 134 4.34 -8.73 18.92
C ASN A 134 4.73 -9.94 18.07
N TYR A 135 5.74 -9.76 17.21
CA TYR A 135 6.18 -10.77 16.27
C TYR A 135 7.40 -11.54 16.79
N THR A 136 7.22 -12.83 17.07
CA THR A 136 8.29 -13.75 17.43
C THR A 136 8.98 -14.22 16.15
N ARG A 137 10.27 -13.91 16.01
CA ARG A 137 11.12 -14.36 14.89
C ARG A 137 11.45 -15.84 15.04
N GLU A 138 11.54 -16.56 13.93
CA GLU A 138 11.98 -17.96 13.94
C GLU A 138 13.43 -18.10 14.41
N ASP A 139 14.30 -17.21 13.92
CA ASP A 139 15.66 -17.03 14.41
C ASP A 139 15.75 -15.74 15.24
N PRO A 140 16.01 -15.81 16.56
CA PRO A 140 16.22 -14.64 17.41
C PRO A 140 17.41 -13.76 16.98
N GLY A 141 18.36 -14.31 16.21
CA GLY A 141 19.52 -13.59 15.70
C GLY A 141 19.30 -12.90 14.35
N ASP A 142 18.13 -13.06 13.73
CA ASP A 142 17.81 -12.43 12.44
C ASP A 142 17.82 -10.89 12.59
N PRO A 143 18.69 -10.17 11.86
CA PRO A 143 18.86 -8.72 12.03
C PRO A 143 17.81 -7.90 11.27
N ARG A 144 16.96 -8.53 10.45
CA ARG A 144 15.99 -7.83 9.61
C ARG A 144 15.00 -7.02 10.42
N GLU A 145 14.60 -5.88 9.87
CA GLU A 145 13.50 -5.08 10.42
C GLU A 145 12.15 -5.74 10.14
N LEU A 146 11.13 -5.40 10.95
CA LEU A 146 9.78 -5.98 10.82
C LEU A 146 9.19 -5.74 9.42
N SER A 147 9.50 -4.60 8.80
CA SER A 147 9.04 -4.25 7.45
C SER A 147 9.67 -5.09 6.34
N GLU A 148 10.69 -5.90 6.63
CA GLU A 148 11.32 -6.80 5.67
C GLU A 148 10.70 -8.21 5.70
N PHE A 149 9.84 -8.53 6.67
CA PHE A 149 9.18 -9.84 6.76
C PHE A 149 7.92 -9.89 5.87
N PRO A 150 7.85 -10.86 4.93
CA PRO A 150 6.81 -10.87 3.91
C PRO A 150 5.39 -11.12 4.45
N ASP A 151 5.26 -11.88 5.54
CA ASP A 151 3.98 -12.17 6.18
C ASP A 151 3.41 -10.96 6.93
N ILE A 152 4.26 -10.22 7.66
CA ILE A 152 3.90 -8.93 8.26
C ILE A 152 3.43 -7.97 7.17
N ARG A 153 4.22 -7.81 6.10
CA ARG A 153 3.85 -6.97 4.96
C ARG A 153 2.53 -7.40 4.33
N LEU A 154 2.29 -8.70 4.16
CA LEU A 154 1.05 -9.22 3.59
C LEU A 154 -0.17 -8.86 4.45
N TRP A 155 -0.03 -8.88 5.78
CA TRP A 155 -1.08 -8.42 6.69
C TRP A 155 -1.40 -6.92 6.46
N PHE A 156 -0.37 -6.08 6.34
CA PHE A 156 -0.55 -4.65 6.03
C PHE A 156 -1.11 -4.41 4.63
N VAL A 157 -0.77 -5.24 3.63
CA VAL A 157 -1.39 -5.18 2.30
C VAL A 157 -2.89 -5.45 2.39
N ARG A 158 -3.31 -6.45 3.18
CA ARG A 158 -4.74 -6.71 3.41
C ARG A 158 -5.41 -5.54 4.14
N LEU A 159 -4.75 -4.99 5.15
CA LEU A 159 -5.23 -3.83 5.89
C LEU A 159 -5.45 -2.64 4.95
N ASP A 160 -4.47 -2.33 4.09
CA ASP A 160 -4.55 -1.25 3.11
C ASP A 160 -5.65 -1.47 2.07
N ALA A 161 -5.77 -2.69 1.55
CA ALA A 161 -6.82 -3.03 0.61
C ALA A 161 -8.23 -2.87 1.22
N THR A 162 -8.35 -3.07 2.54
CA THR A 162 -9.63 -2.95 3.26
C THR A 162 -9.89 -1.50 3.68
N TYR A 163 -8.88 -0.78 4.16
CA TYR A 163 -8.97 0.58 4.70
C TYR A 163 -7.96 1.51 4.02
N PRO A 164 -8.12 1.84 2.72
CA PRO A 164 -7.06 2.48 1.94
C PRO A 164 -6.83 3.96 2.32
N TRP A 165 -7.75 4.57 3.06
CA TRP A 165 -7.64 5.93 3.61
C TRP A 165 -6.92 5.97 4.98
N LEU A 166 -6.61 4.81 5.58
CA LEU A 166 -5.98 4.69 6.90
C LEU A 166 -4.73 5.56 7.11
N PRO A 167 -3.84 5.79 6.12
CA PRO A 167 -2.65 6.62 6.31
C PRO A 167 -2.89 7.97 6.99
N VAL A 168 -4.07 8.58 6.78
CA VAL A 168 -4.41 9.90 7.34
C VAL A 168 -4.77 9.86 8.84
N LEU A 169 -5.01 8.68 9.40
CA LEU A 169 -5.35 8.47 10.82
C LEU A 169 -4.18 7.94 11.65
N LEU A 170 -3.05 7.62 11.01
CA LEU A 170 -1.88 7.10 11.72
C LEU A 170 -1.23 8.16 12.61
N ASP A 171 -0.54 7.73 13.65
CA ASP A 171 0.28 8.60 14.50
C ASP A 171 1.55 9.06 13.77
N TRP A 172 1.42 10.11 12.95
CA TRP A 172 2.51 10.63 12.13
C TRP A 172 3.73 11.05 12.97
N ARG A 173 3.49 11.57 14.19
CA ARG A 173 4.55 12.03 15.11
C ARG A 173 5.40 10.88 15.61
N ALA A 174 4.79 9.72 15.83
CA ALA A 174 5.48 8.48 16.22
C ALA A 174 6.11 7.74 15.03
N GLY A 175 6.03 8.29 13.80
CA GLY A 175 6.58 7.66 12.60
C GLY A 175 5.73 6.52 12.03
N GLU A 176 4.49 6.35 12.48
CA GLU A 176 3.61 5.25 12.03
C GLU A 176 3.33 5.30 10.53
N LEU A 177 3.22 6.51 9.96
CA LEU A 177 3.01 6.68 8.53
C LEU A 177 4.16 6.12 7.69
N ALA A 178 5.40 6.36 8.11
CA ALA A 178 6.57 5.85 7.39
C ALA A 178 6.74 4.34 7.60
N ARG A 179 6.47 3.83 8.81
CA ARG A 179 6.44 2.39 9.06
C ARG A 179 5.39 1.69 8.20
N TYR A 180 4.20 2.28 8.09
CA TYR A 180 3.13 1.80 7.22
C TYR A 180 3.55 1.81 5.75
N ALA A 181 4.17 2.89 5.27
CA ALA A 181 4.72 2.95 3.92
C ALA A 181 5.80 1.87 3.69
N ALA A 182 6.68 1.62 4.66
CA ALA A 182 7.70 0.56 4.58
C ALA A 182 7.09 -0.84 4.43
N MET A 183 5.90 -1.08 5.01
CA MET A 183 5.21 -2.36 4.83
C MET A 183 4.71 -2.56 3.38
N LEU A 184 4.36 -1.47 2.69
CA LEU A 184 3.68 -1.52 1.39
C LEU A 184 4.59 -1.19 0.21
N VAL A 185 5.65 -0.43 0.42
CA VAL A 185 6.56 0.07 -0.60
C VAL A 185 7.91 -0.65 -0.50
N PRO A 186 8.51 -1.09 -1.62
CA PRO A 186 9.89 -1.55 -1.64
C PRO A 186 10.84 -0.53 -1.02
N HIS A 187 11.65 -0.99 -0.08
CA HIS A 187 12.61 -0.18 0.65
C HIS A 187 13.85 -1.01 0.99
N GLN A 188 14.88 -0.33 1.47
CA GLN A 188 16.08 -0.90 2.06
C GLN A 188 16.30 -0.26 3.44
N MET A 189 16.83 -1.04 4.37
CA MET A 189 17.27 -0.52 5.66
C MET A 189 18.72 -0.06 5.57
N ASN A 190 18.98 1.20 5.96
CA ASN A 190 20.30 1.77 6.06
C ASN A 190 20.58 2.18 7.52
N MET A 191 21.72 1.76 8.07
CA MET A 191 22.06 2.04 9.48
C MET A 191 22.20 3.54 9.80
N ARG A 192 22.56 4.38 8.83
CA ARG A 192 22.68 5.84 9.02
C ARG A 192 21.39 6.56 8.64
N MET A 193 20.81 6.22 7.49
CA MET A 193 19.70 6.97 6.90
C MET A 193 18.31 6.44 7.30
N GLY A 194 18.24 5.29 7.98
CA GLY A 194 16.98 4.63 8.31
C GLY A 194 16.35 3.95 7.09
N VAL A 195 15.05 4.12 6.90
CA VAL A 195 14.30 3.54 5.78
C VAL A 195 14.58 4.32 4.51
N VAL A 196 15.05 3.63 3.48
CA VAL A 196 15.34 4.20 2.17
C VAL A 196 14.42 3.57 1.13
N PHE A 197 13.46 4.35 0.64
CA PHE A 197 12.45 3.85 -0.30
C PHE A 197 12.96 3.82 -1.74
N ASN A 198 12.43 2.87 -2.52
CA ASN A 198 12.49 2.98 -3.97
C ASN A 198 11.64 4.20 -4.40
N PRO A 199 12.22 5.18 -5.13
CA PRO A 199 11.56 6.45 -5.42
C PRO A 199 10.31 6.29 -6.27
N GLU A 200 10.37 5.51 -7.35
CA GLU A 200 9.26 5.30 -8.28
C GLU A 200 8.08 4.61 -7.58
N ALA A 201 8.38 3.60 -6.76
CA ALA A 201 7.35 2.90 -6.01
C ALA A 201 6.72 3.78 -4.93
N LEU A 202 7.51 4.63 -4.27
CA LEU A 202 7.00 5.57 -3.27
C LEU A 202 6.13 6.64 -3.92
N GLU A 203 6.52 7.17 -5.08
CA GLU A 203 5.74 8.13 -5.84
C GLU A 203 4.36 7.56 -6.22
N LEU A 204 4.32 6.36 -6.80
CA LEU A 204 3.07 5.69 -7.15
C LEU A 204 2.20 5.42 -5.92
N PHE A 205 2.81 5.00 -4.81
CA PHE A 205 2.10 4.82 -3.55
C PHE A 205 1.46 6.14 -3.08
N ILE A 206 2.21 7.24 -3.07
CA ILE A 206 1.71 8.54 -2.60
C ILE A 206 0.63 9.07 -3.52
N MET A 207 0.78 9.00 -4.85
CA MET A 207 -0.26 9.44 -5.78
C MET A 207 -1.57 8.67 -5.56
N ASN A 208 -1.48 7.35 -5.37
CA ASN A 208 -2.64 6.54 -5.01
C ASN A 208 -3.26 6.98 -3.67
N LYS A 209 -2.45 7.20 -2.62
CA LYS A 209 -2.96 7.64 -1.31
C LYS A 209 -3.56 9.03 -1.35
N VAL A 210 -2.99 9.96 -2.11
CA VAL A 210 -3.54 11.31 -2.28
C VAL A 210 -4.94 11.24 -2.88
N MET A 211 -5.15 10.46 -3.95
CA MET A 211 -6.46 10.30 -4.59
C MET A 211 -7.49 9.69 -3.64
N VAL A 212 -7.12 8.62 -2.94
CA VAL A 212 -8.01 7.93 -1.98
C VAL A 212 -8.36 8.83 -0.80
N VAL A 213 -7.35 9.35 -0.11
CA VAL A 213 -7.53 10.13 1.13
C VAL A 213 -8.26 11.42 0.84
N TYR A 214 -7.90 12.14 -0.22
CA TYR A 214 -8.59 13.39 -0.58
C TYR A 214 -10.08 13.16 -0.81
N THR A 215 -10.42 12.15 -1.62
CA THR A 215 -11.80 11.81 -1.96
C THR A 215 -12.58 11.37 -0.71
N TRP A 216 -11.96 10.55 0.14
CA TRP A 216 -12.57 10.09 1.39
C TRP A 216 -12.83 11.25 2.36
N LEU A 217 -11.85 12.12 2.60
CA LEU A 217 -12.01 13.30 3.45
C LEU A 217 -13.12 14.22 2.95
N LYS A 218 -13.22 14.43 1.62
CA LYS A 218 -14.31 15.19 1.01
C LYS A 218 -15.67 14.53 1.23
N LYS A 219 -15.80 13.23 0.96
CA LYS A 219 -17.05 12.46 1.12
C LYS A 219 -17.62 12.61 2.53
N HIS A 220 -16.75 12.69 3.54
CA HIS A 220 -17.14 12.84 4.93
C HIS A 220 -17.12 14.28 5.46
N ASN A 221 -17.04 15.28 4.57
CA ASN A 221 -17.08 16.71 4.92
C ASN A 221 -16.03 17.12 5.97
N VAL A 222 -14.81 16.57 5.88
CA VAL A 222 -13.70 16.96 6.74
C VAL A 222 -13.20 18.36 6.33
N PRO A 223 -12.99 19.29 7.28
CA PRO A 223 -12.43 20.61 6.96
C PRO A 223 -11.05 20.54 6.31
N LYS A 224 -10.81 21.39 5.31
CA LYS A 224 -9.52 21.54 4.61
C LYS A 224 -8.91 20.20 4.11
N PRO A 225 -9.64 19.41 3.31
CA PRO A 225 -9.19 18.08 2.88
C PRO A 225 -7.90 18.13 2.04
N ARG A 226 -7.71 19.19 1.23
CA ARG A 226 -6.47 19.43 0.47
C ARG A 226 -5.27 19.57 1.39
N LEU A 227 -5.35 20.46 2.38
CA LEU A 227 -4.27 20.70 3.34
C LEU A 227 -3.87 19.41 4.07
N LYS A 228 -4.84 18.68 4.63
CA LYS A 228 -4.56 17.44 5.38
C LYS A 228 -3.94 16.35 4.50
N THR A 229 -4.39 16.24 3.24
CA THR A 229 -3.82 15.28 2.28
C THR A 229 -2.41 15.69 1.86
N SER A 230 -2.17 16.98 1.62
CA SER A 230 -0.83 17.50 1.29
C SER A 230 0.14 17.35 2.46
N ASP A 231 -0.31 17.55 3.70
CA ASP A 231 0.53 17.34 4.88
C ASP A 231 0.92 15.87 5.04
N MET A 232 0.00 14.93 4.80
CA MET A 232 0.31 13.49 4.78
C MET A 232 1.38 13.16 3.72
N ALA A 233 1.25 13.69 2.50
CA ALA A 233 2.25 13.47 1.45
C ALA A 233 3.60 14.13 1.80
N ARG A 234 3.58 15.32 2.42
CA ARG A 234 4.78 16.03 2.87
C ARG A 234 5.55 15.24 3.91
N MET A 235 4.84 14.55 4.83
CA MET A 235 5.49 13.65 5.78
C MET A 235 6.31 12.58 5.06
N LEU A 236 5.90 12.09 3.88
CA LEU A 236 6.68 11.13 3.10
C LEU A 236 7.68 11.78 2.13
N GLY A 237 7.90 13.09 2.21
CA GLY A 237 8.85 13.84 1.38
C GLY A 237 8.30 14.40 0.08
N PHE A 238 6.97 14.44 -0.11
CA PHE A 238 6.36 14.85 -1.37
C PHE A 238 5.53 16.14 -1.22
N GLY A 239 5.76 17.10 -2.12
CA GLY A 239 4.90 18.26 -2.29
C GLY A 239 3.81 17.98 -3.32
N ILE A 240 2.54 18.14 -2.94
CA ILE A 240 1.40 17.98 -3.85
C ILE A 240 0.89 19.36 -4.27
N GLY A 241 0.86 19.60 -5.59
CA GLY A 241 0.33 20.83 -6.16
C GLY A 241 -1.21 20.84 -6.24
N ASP A 242 -1.80 22.03 -6.22
CA ASP A 242 -3.26 22.20 -6.22
C ASP A 242 -3.94 21.67 -7.49
N ASP A 243 -3.21 21.62 -8.62
CA ASP A 243 -3.73 21.15 -9.90
C ASP A 243 -4.19 19.70 -9.85
N LEU A 244 -3.52 18.83 -9.08
CA LEU A 244 -3.93 17.43 -8.93
C LEU A 244 -5.32 17.34 -8.27
N PHE A 245 -5.56 18.13 -7.23
CA PHE A 245 -6.87 18.15 -6.58
C PHE A 245 -7.95 18.71 -7.53
N ASN A 246 -7.62 19.73 -8.33
CA ASN A 246 -8.52 20.26 -9.34
C ASN A 246 -8.90 19.19 -10.38
N LEU A 247 -7.95 18.34 -10.79
CA LEU A 247 -8.21 17.22 -11.71
C LEU A 247 -9.11 16.15 -11.08
N ILE A 248 -8.90 15.80 -9.81
CA ILE A 248 -9.76 14.85 -9.09
C ILE A 248 -11.19 15.42 -8.96
N ASP A 249 -11.31 16.72 -8.68
CA ASP A 249 -12.61 17.39 -8.53
C ASP A 249 -13.42 17.48 -9.82
N GLN A 250 -12.77 17.42 -11.00
CA GLN A 250 -13.44 17.43 -12.30
C GLN A 250 -14.22 16.14 -12.58
N HIS A 251 -13.82 15.02 -11.96
CA HIS A 251 -14.42 13.71 -12.17
C HIS A 251 -14.76 13.04 -10.83
N PRO A 252 -15.73 13.59 -10.07
CA PRO A 252 -16.11 13.01 -8.79
C PRO A 252 -16.68 11.60 -9.00
N LEU A 253 -16.23 10.65 -8.19
CA LEU A 253 -16.84 9.32 -8.12
C LEU A 253 -18.09 9.42 -7.24
N ASP A 254 -19.26 9.10 -7.80
CA ASP A 254 -20.50 9.06 -7.04
C ASP A 254 -20.39 8.04 -5.89
N PRO A 255 -20.92 8.35 -4.69
CA PRO A 255 -20.97 7.40 -3.61
C PRO A 255 -21.98 6.30 -3.97
N SER A 256 -21.50 5.20 -4.54
CA SER A 256 -22.23 3.93 -4.54
C SER A 256 -22.37 3.40 -3.11
#